data_AF-A0A1D8FX35-F1
#
_entry.id   AF-A0A1D8FX35-F1
#
_cell.length_a   1.000
_cell.length_b   1.000
_cell.length_c   1.000
_cell.angle_alpha   90.00
_cell.angle_beta   90.00
_cell.angle_gamma   90.00
#
_symmetry.space_group_name_H-M   'P 1'
#
loop_
_entity.id
_entity.type
_entity.pdbx_description
1 polymer ?
#
loop_
_entity_poly.entity_id
_entity_poly.type
_entity_poly.pdbx_seq_one_letter_code
_entity_poly.pdbx_strand_id
1 'polypeptide(L)'
;MRWLELLPDSSAARCRAFFTHHADFSDLTPTQYEAAYSWLGENGLLLDLHDRTAVSERVFRAALASSGTAWLPDADVLVRGPEELPDDALRAAEALGIPERDAYEQVSAVWGKVDTEARALIGSAGESALVRLIAEATDARVEHVAAHSDGFGYDIAVHSRQHPLHIEAKSTVRRGRTTFYLSRHEYGTMRRDPAWQLVFVQLTRDLDVTAIASVSAEWISPQVPQDKGPYGRWEECRLDVPPTALVSGIPRLAPLLRPGAAGLLLPGQNS
;
A
#
# COMPACT_ATOMS: atom_id res chain seq x y z
N MET A 1 -17.54 13.36 20.28
CA MET A 1 -16.74 13.00 21.48
C MET A 1 -17.62 12.60 22.65
N ARG A 2 -18.59 13.45 23.07
CA ARG A 2 -19.56 13.18 24.16
C ARG A 2 -20.13 11.76 24.26
N TRP A 3 -20.54 11.16 23.14
CA TRP A 3 -20.96 9.75 23.10
C TRP A 3 -19.88 8.80 23.64
N LEU A 4 -18.66 8.90 23.14
CA LEU A 4 -17.54 8.03 23.52
C LEU A 4 -17.03 8.30 24.94
N GLU A 5 -17.27 9.50 25.48
CA GLU A 5 -16.93 9.85 26.87
C GLU A 5 -17.95 9.27 27.86
N LEU A 6 -19.24 9.24 27.51
CA LEU A 6 -20.32 8.81 28.41
C LEU A 6 -20.66 7.32 28.31
N LEU A 7 -20.53 6.71 27.13
CA LEU A 7 -20.88 5.30 26.90
C LEU A 7 -20.10 4.26 27.74
N PRO A 8 -18.82 4.46 28.10
CA PRO A 8 -18.12 3.50 28.96
C PRO A 8 -18.84 3.28 30.30
N ASP A 9 -19.46 4.34 30.84
CA ASP A 9 -20.13 4.34 32.15
C ASP A 9 -21.66 4.36 32.06
N SER A 10 -22.24 4.27 30.86
CA SER A 10 -23.69 4.39 30.65
C SER A 10 -24.22 3.66 29.41
N SER A 11 -25.48 3.23 29.48
CA SER A 11 -26.16 2.69 28.30
C SER A 11 -26.48 3.78 27.28
N ALA A 12 -26.56 3.40 25.99
CA ALA A 12 -26.92 4.33 24.93
C ALA A 12 -28.28 5.02 25.18
N ALA A 13 -29.28 4.30 25.70
CA ALA A 13 -30.58 4.87 26.05
C ALA A 13 -30.48 5.97 27.13
N ARG A 14 -29.61 5.78 28.12
CA ARG A 14 -29.37 6.78 29.17
C ARG A 14 -28.66 8.01 28.60
N CYS A 15 -27.66 7.83 27.74
CA CYS A 15 -26.99 8.94 27.07
C CYS A 15 -27.95 9.77 26.20
N ARG A 16 -28.86 9.12 25.45
CA ARG A 16 -29.91 9.83 24.67
C ARG A 16 -30.79 10.72 25.53
N ALA A 17 -31.28 10.18 26.64
CA ALA A 17 -32.09 10.95 27.59
C ALA A 17 -31.29 12.14 28.13
N PHE A 18 -30.01 11.96 28.42
CA PHE A 18 -29.12 13.02 28.89
C PHE A 18 -28.94 14.13 27.84
N PHE A 19 -28.64 13.78 26.59
CA PHE A 19 -28.50 14.74 25.49
C PHE A 19 -29.77 15.52 25.16
N THR A 20 -30.95 14.94 25.47
CA THR A 20 -32.24 15.58 25.16
C THR A 20 -32.70 16.54 26.25
N HIS A 21 -32.34 16.29 27.52
CA HIS A 21 -32.95 16.97 28.66
C HIS A 21 -31.98 17.82 29.48
N HIS A 22 -30.68 17.67 29.31
CA HIS A 22 -29.69 18.40 30.10
C HIS A 22 -29.20 19.66 29.36
N ALA A 23 -29.17 20.80 30.05
CA ALA A 23 -28.87 22.11 29.45
C ALA A 23 -27.47 22.15 28.79
N ASP A 24 -26.48 21.47 29.36
CA ASP A 24 -25.10 21.43 28.83
C ASP A 24 -24.97 20.75 27.44
N PHE A 25 -26.05 20.15 26.93
CA PHE A 25 -26.08 19.42 25.65
C PHE A 25 -27.08 20.04 24.64
N SER A 26 -27.55 21.26 24.89
CA SER A 26 -28.52 21.93 24.02
C SER A 26 -27.91 22.54 22.75
N ASP A 27 -26.60 22.42 22.55
CA ASP A 27 -25.86 22.93 21.38
C ASP A 27 -26.08 22.10 20.11
N LEU A 28 -26.57 20.86 20.25
CA LEU A 28 -26.93 20.00 19.13
C LEU A 28 -28.37 19.49 19.29
N THR A 29 -29.02 19.27 18.16
CA THR A 29 -30.36 18.65 18.12
C THR A 29 -30.28 17.15 18.38
N PRO A 30 -31.36 16.51 18.88
CA PRO A 30 -31.41 15.05 19.04
C PRO A 30 -31.07 14.29 17.75
N THR A 31 -31.51 14.79 16.60
CA THR A 31 -31.19 14.19 15.29
C THR A 31 -29.69 14.24 14.99
N GLN A 32 -29.00 15.33 15.34
CA GLN A 32 -27.54 15.42 15.18
C GLN A 32 -26.81 14.43 16.10
N TYR A 33 -27.31 14.20 17.33
CA TYR A 33 -26.75 13.17 18.21
C TYR A 33 -26.94 11.75 17.68
N GLU A 34 -28.11 11.42 17.11
CA GLU A 34 -28.33 10.09 16.51
C GLU A 34 -27.50 9.89 15.23
N ALA A 35 -27.37 10.94 14.40
CA ALA A 35 -26.48 10.90 13.24
C ALA A 35 -25.03 10.64 13.67
N ALA A 36 -24.56 11.34 14.72
CA ALA A 36 -23.24 11.11 15.28
C ALA A 36 -23.08 9.70 15.84
N TYR A 37 -24.07 9.18 16.57
CA TYR A 37 -24.04 7.81 17.12
C TYR A 37 -23.94 6.76 16.01
N SER A 38 -24.73 6.93 14.94
CA SER A 38 -24.72 6.04 13.78
C SER A 38 -23.35 6.05 13.10
N TRP A 39 -22.79 7.24 12.85
CA TRP A 39 -21.46 7.40 12.27
C TRP A 39 -20.37 6.74 13.14
N LEU A 40 -20.44 6.88 14.47
CA LEU A 40 -19.51 6.20 15.39
C LEU A 40 -19.58 4.68 15.26
N GLY A 41 -20.78 4.12 15.08
CA GLY A 41 -20.98 2.69 14.86
C GLY A 41 -20.44 2.21 13.52
N GLU A 42 -20.75 2.92 12.44
CA GLU A 42 -20.25 2.63 11.08
C GLU A 42 -18.73 2.66 11.00
N ASN A 43 -18.08 3.51 11.81
CA ASN A 43 -16.63 3.63 11.88
C ASN A 43 -15.99 2.76 12.99
N GLY A 44 -16.75 1.84 13.59
CA GLY A 44 -16.23 0.87 14.55
C GLY A 44 -15.83 1.44 15.92
N LEU A 45 -16.10 2.72 16.20
CA LEU A 45 -15.72 3.38 17.45
C LEU A 45 -16.53 2.89 18.65
N LEU A 46 -17.63 2.19 18.42
CA LEU A 46 -18.46 1.58 19.46
C LEU A 46 -18.06 0.14 19.82
N LEU A 47 -17.09 -0.46 19.10
CA LEU A 47 -16.67 -1.85 19.33
C LEU A 47 -15.78 -2.03 20.57
N ASP A 48 -14.93 -1.04 20.84
CA ASP A 48 -14.11 -1.00 22.05
C ASP A 48 -14.23 0.37 22.73
N LEU A 49 -15.16 0.45 23.69
CA LEU A 49 -15.39 1.67 24.46
C LEU A 49 -14.32 1.90 25.54
N HIS A 50 -13.52 0.88 25.88
CA HIS A 50 -12.51 0.96 26.95
C HIS A 50 -11.09 1.17 26.41
N ASP A 51 -10.97 1.46 25.11
CA ASP A 51 -9.74 1.87 24.47
C ASP A 51 -9.12 3.07 25.21
N ARG A 52 -7.83 2.95 25.53
CA ARG A 52 -7.07 3.94 26.29
C ARG A 52 -6.55 5.10 25.43
N THR A 53 -6.64 4.99 24.11
CA THR A 53 -6.33 6.10 23.21
C THR A 53 -7.33 7.24 23.41
N ALA A 54 -6.83 8.48 23.37
CA ALA A 54 -7.66 9.67 23.54
C ALA A 54 -8.85 9.67 22.54
N VAL A 55 -10.03 10.04 23.03
CA VAL A 55 -11.26 10.07 22.21
C VAL A 55 -11.09 10.95 20.97
N SER A 56 -10.43 12.09 21.09
CA SER A 56 -10.12 13.00 19.99
C SER A 56 -9.32 12.29 18.89
N GLU A 57 -8.23 11.60 19.24
CA GLU A 57 -7.41 10.85 18.29
C GLU A 57 -8.20 9.73 17.60
N ARG A 58 -9.02 8.98 18.36
CA ARG A 58 -9.83 7.90 17.80
C ARG A 58 -10.81 8.43 16.76
N VAL A 59 -11.50 9.54 17.08
CA VAL A 59 -12.42 10.21 16.16
C VAL A 59 -11.67 10.77 14.94
N PHE A 60 -10.50 11.38 15.13
CA PHE A 60 -9.69 11.91 14.04
C PHE A 60 -9.24 10.80 13.06
N ARG A 61 -8.73 9.68 13.56
CA ARG A 61 -8.34 8.53 12.73
C ARG A 61 -9.53 7.98 11.93
N ALA A 62 -10.68 7.82 12.57
CA ALA A 62 -11.90 7.37 11.93
C ALA A 62 -12.39 8.35 10.84
N ALA A 63 -12.31 9.66 11.11
CA ALA A 63 -12.65 10.68 10.13
C ALA A 63 -11.72 10.64 8.92
N LEU A 64 -10.41 10.52 9.11
CA LEU A 64 -9.45 10.38 8.00
C LEU A 64 -9.76 9.14 7.17
N ALA A 65 -9.92 7.98 7.81
CA ALA A 65 -10.15 6.71 7.14
C ALA A 65 -11.46 6.66 6.32
N SER A 66 -12.51 7.35 6.76
CA SER A 66 -13.82 7.39 6.07
C SER A 66 -14.04 8.61 5.18
N SER A 67 -13.17 9.61 5.23
CA SER A 67 -13.33 10.88 4.49
C SER A 67 -13.28 10.73 2.97
N GLY A 68 -12.61 9.70 2.46
CA GLY A 68 -12.36 9.53 1.03
C GLY A 68 -11.49 10.64 0.43
N THR A 69 -10.65 11.30 1.25
CA THR A 69 -9.79 12.40 0.79
C THR A 69 -8.80 11.94 -0.29
N ALA A 70 -8.72 12.72 -1.36
CA ALA A 70 -7.92 12.35 -2.54
C ALA A 70 -6.40 12.37 -2.27
N TRP A 71 -5.94 13.11 -1.26
CA TRP A 71 -4.53 13.22 -0.91
C TRP A 71 -4.04 12.05 -0.05
N LEU A 72 -4.92 11.40 0.71
CA LEU A 72 -4.54 10.36 1.66
C LEU A 72 -3.81 9.18 1.01
N PRO A 73 -4.23 8.65 -0.17
CA PRO A 73 -3.49 7.59 -0.85
C PRO A 73 -2.03 7.94 -1.14
N ASP A 74 -1.73 9.22 -1.40
CA ASP A 74 -0.41 9.73 -1.76
C ASP A 74 0.29 10.48 -0.61
N ALA A 75 -0.16 10.28 0.64
CA ALA A 75 0.35 11.00 1.80
C ALA A 75 1.87 10.83 2.01
N ASP A 76 2.46 9.70 1.61
CA ASP A 76 3.92 9.45 1.65
C ASP A 76 4.76 10.45 0.86
N VAL A 77 4.13 11.13 -0.10
CA VAL A 77 4.77 12.15 -0.94
C VAL A 77 4.24 13.53 -0.61
N LEU A 78 2.93 13.63 -0.36
CA LEU A 78 2.25 14.92 -0.18
C LEU A 78 2.40 15.49 1.24
N VAL A 79 2.66 14.65 2.23
CA VAL A 79 2.72 15.04 3.65
C VAL A 79 3.99 14.45 4.26
N ARG A 80 5.12 15.16 4.14
CA ARG A 80 6.44 14.69 4.61
C ARG A 80 6.79 15.20 6.01
N GLY A 81 6.00 16.15 6.51
CA GLY A 81 6.12 16.74 7.84
C GLY A 81 4.81 17.36 8.29
N PRO A 82 4.70 17.74 9.57
CA PRO A 82 3.51 18.40 10.12
C PRO A 82 3.08 19.65 9.35
N GLU A 83 4.06 20.43 8.89
CA GLU A 83 3.86 21.68 8.15
C GLU A 83 3.26 21.48 6.75
N GLU A 84 3.26 20.24 6.24
CA GLU A 84 2.68 19.86 4.95
C GLU A 84 1.27 19.24 5.11
N LEU A 85 0.67 19.28 6.32
CA LEU A 85 -0.68 18.79 6.53
C LEU A 85 -1.71 19.57 5.69
N PRO A 86 -2.60 18.88 4.94
CA PRO A 86 -3.65 19.54 4.19
C PRO A 86 -4.68 20.27 5.08
N ASP A 87 -5.29 21.34 4.56
CA ASP A 87 -6.23 22.20 5.29
C ASP A 87 -7.45 21.48 5.89
N ASP A 88 -7.90 20.37 5.28
CA ASP A 88 -9.00 19.56 5.82
C ASP A 88 -8.56 18.78 7.06
N ALA A 89 -7.36 18.18 7.04
CA ALA A 89 -6.74 17.53 8.20
C ALA A 89 -6.46 18.53 9.33
N LEU A 90 -5.92 19.70 9.01
CA LEU A 90 -5.67 20.76 10.00
C LEU A 90 -6.95 21.23 10.69
N ARG A 91 -8.01 21.52 9.91
CA ARG A 91 -9.31 21.93 10.48
C ARG A 91 -9.94 20.84 11.34
N ALA A 92 -9.83 19.57 10.94
CA ALA A 92 -10.33 18.46 11.74
C ALA A 92 -9.53 18.30 13.04
N ALA A 93 -8.22 18.47 13.01
CA ALA A 93 -7.37 18.43 14.19
C ALA A 93 -7.70 19.58 15.16
N GLU A 94 -7.83 20.81 14.64
CA GLU A 94 -8.23 21.98 15.42
C GLU A 94 -9.58 21.78 16.10
N ALA A 95 -10.58 21.28 15.37
CA ALA A 95 -11.91 21.01 15.92
C ALA A 95 -11.92 19.95 17.03
N LEU A 96 -10.92 19.06 17.05
CA LEU A 96 -10.75 18.01 18.04
C LEU A 96 -9.72 18.37 19.13
N GLY A 97 -9.12 19.57 19.07
CA GLY A 97 -8.09 20.02 20.00
C GLY A 97 -6.79 19.21 19.91
N ILE A 98 -6.48 18.65 18.74
CA ILE A 98 -5.28 17.85 18.49
C ILE A 98 -4.15 18.77 18.01
N PRO A 99 -2.96 18.75 18.64
CA PRO A 99 -1.80 19.46 18.13
C PRO A 99 -1.41 18.98 16.72
N GLU A 100 -0.91 19.90 15.89
CA GLU A 100 -0.52 19.62 14.49
C GLU A 100 0.44 18.43 14.36
N ARG A 101 1.44 18.35 15.25
CA ARG A 101 2.38 17.23 15.27
C ARG A 101 1.68 15.89 15.51
N ASP A 102 0.75 15.84 16.46
CA ASP A 102 0.02 14.62 16.79
C ASP A 102 -0.91 14.25 15.64
N ALA A 103 -1.55 15.24 15.00
CA ALA A 103 -2.35 15.03 13.80
C ALA A 103 -1.52 14.42 12.65
N TYR A 104 -0.29 14.88 12.44
CA TYR A 104 0.63 14.29 11.47
C TYR A 104 0.98 12.82 11.78
N GLU A 105 1.22 12.52 13.06
CA GLU A 105 1.45 11.14 13.51
C GLU A 105 0.21 10.25 13.25
N GLN A 106 -1.00 10.78 13.46
CA GLN A 106 -2.24 10.08 13.13
C GLN A 106 -2.44 9.87 11.62
N VAL A 107 -2.17 10.89 10.80
CA VAL A 107 -2.22 10.76 9.32
C VAL A 107 -1.27 9.66 8.86
N SER A 108 -0.03 9.68 9.36
CA SER A 108 0.98 8.67 9.03
C SER A 108 0.52 7.26 9.41
N ALA A 109 -0.09 7.10 10.59
CA ALA A 109 -0.60 5.81 11.05
C ALA A 109 -1.79 5.31 10.21
N VAL A 110 -2.75 6.18 9.88
CA VAL A 110 -3.92 5.83 9.06
C VAL A 110 -3.46 5.48 7.65
N TRP A 111 -2.60 6.31 7.04
CA TRP A 111 -2.04 6.04 5.72
C TRP A 111 -1.27 4.71 5.69
N GLY A 112 -0.38 4.47 6.66
CA GLY A 112 0.40 3.23 6.70
C GLY A 112 -0.47 1.96 6.72
N LYS A 113 -1.61 2.01 7.42
CA LYS A 113 -2.57 0.90 7.42
C LYS A 113 -3.26 0.73 6.06
N VAL A 114 -3.82 1.82 5.52
CA VAL A 114 -4.51 1.82 4.21
C VAL A 114 -3.57 1.38 3.09
N ASP A 115 -2.34 1.87 3.11
CA ASP A 115 -1.29 1.55 2.13
C ASP A 115 -0.86 0.08 2.23
N THR A 116 -0.77 -0.50 3.44
CA THR A 116 -0.43 -1.92 3.61
C THR A 116 -1.48 -2.84 2.97
N GLU A 117 -2.77 -2.62 3.27
CA GLU A 117 -3.87 -3.42 2.71
C GLU A 117 -3.97 -3.24 1.18
N ALA A 118 -3.88 -1.99 0.70
CA ALA A 118 -3.91 -1.70 -0.73
C ALA A 118 -2.71 -2.30 -1.47
N ARG A 119 -1.50 -2.21 -0.92
CA ARG A 119 -0.29 -2.80 -1.52
C ARG A 119 -0.38 -4.32 -1.58
N ALA A 120 -0.90 -4.98 -0.56
CA ALA A 120 -1.08 -6.43 -0.57
C ALA A 120 -2.04 -6.87 -1.70
N LEU A 121 -3.17 -6.17 -1.85
CA LEU A 121 -4.12 -6.42 -2.94
C LEU A 121 -3.50 -6.18 -4.32
N ILE A 122 -2.84 -5.05 -4.51
CA ILE A 122 -2.20 -4.65 -5.78
C ILE A 122 -1.06 -5.62 -6.14
N GLY A 123 -0.24 -6.00 -5.16
CA GLY A 123 0.84 -6.98 -5.31
C GLY A 123 0.31 -8.32 -5.82
N SER A 124 -0.62 -8.92 -5.06
CA SER A 124 -1.23 -10.20 -5.39
C SER A 124 -1.93 -10.19 -6.76
N ALA A 125 -2.65 -9.11 -7.08
CA ALA A 125 -3.32 -8.95 -8.37
C ALA A 125 -2.32 -8.89 -9.53
N GLY A 126 -1.23 -8.13 -9.39
CA GLY A 126 -0.21 -8.01 -10.42
C GLY A 126 0.61 -9.28 -10.61
N GLU A 127 0.96 -9.99 -9.54
CA GLU A 127 1.58 -11.31 -9.61
C GLU A 127 0.69 -12.30 -10.38
N SER A 128 -0.58 -12.41 -9.97
CA SER A 128 -1.55 -13.33 -10.59
C SER A 128 -1.77 -13.01 -12.07
N ALA A 129 -1.86 -11.73 -12.41
CA ALA A 129 -2.02 -11.30 -13.79
C ALA A 129 -0.76 -11.60 -14.62
N LEU A 130 0.43 -11.39 -14.06
CA LEU A 130 1.69 -11.69 -14.73
C LEU A 130 1.87 -13.20 -14.96
N VAL A 131 1.57 -14.04 -13.97
CA VAL A 131 1.57 -15.51 -14.12
C VAL A 131 0.67 -15.94 -15.28
N ARG A 132 -0.56 -15.42 -15.32
CA ARG A 132 -1.52 -15.72 -16.40
C ARG A 132 -0.98 -15.30 -17.77
N LEU A 133 -0.50 -14.06 -17.89
CA LEU A 133 0.05 -13.55 -19.14
C LEU A 133 1.23 -14.39 -19.65
N ILE A 134 2.17 -14.75 -18.77
CA ILE A 134 3.32 -15.58 -19.15
C ILE A 134 2.84 -16.98 -19.55
N ALA A 135 1.98 -17.63 -18.75
CA ALA A 135 1.49 -18.98 -19.03
C ALA A 135 0.69 -19.07 -20.34
N GLU A 136 -0.06 -18.03 -20.70
CA GLU A 136 -0.77 -17.94 -21.97
C GLU A 136 0.19 -17.77 -23.17
N ALA A 137 1.36 -17.16 -22.94
CA ALA A 137 2.30 -16.76 -23.99
C ALA A 137 3.46 -17.75 -24.22
N THR A 138 3.68 -18.73 -23.33
CA THR A 138 4.76 -19.72 -23.43
C THR A 138 4.26 -21.15 -23.22
N ASP A 139 5.04 -22.14 -23.66
CA ASP A 139 4.82 -23.56 -23.33
C ASP A 139 5.62 -23.99 -22.08
N ALA A 140 6.43 -23.11 -21.51
CA ALA A 140 7.15 -23.38 -20.27
C ALA A 140 6.19 -23.46 -19.09
N ARG A 141 6.52 -24.30 -18.09
CA ARG A 141 5.76 -24.33 -16.84
C ARG A 141 6.03 -23.02 -16.08
N VAL A 142 4.96 -22.31 -15.75
CA VAL A 142 4.99 -21.11 -14.90
C VAL A 142 4.45 -21.48 -13.53
N GLU A 143 5.13 -21.07 -12.48
CA GLU A 143 4.78 -21.35 -11.10
C GLU A 143 4.72 -20.05 -10.29
N HIS A 144 3.60 -19.84 -9.61
CA HIS A 144 3.44 -18.76 -8.64
C HIS A 144 3.99 -19.23 -7.28
N VAL A 145 5.26 -18.93 -7.04
CA VAL A 145 6.01 -19.38 -5.87
C VAL A 145 5.52 -18.68 -4.61
N ALA A 146 5.24 -17.37 -4.69
CA ALA A 146 4.69 -16.59 -3.58
C ALA A 146 3.35 -17.13 -3.04
N ALA A 147 2.59 -17.89 -3.84
CA ALA A 147 1.35 -18.52 -3.38
C ALA A 147 1.57 -19.62 -2.32
N HIS A 148 2.80 -20.12 -2.15
CA HIS A 148 3.08 -21.21 -1.23
C HIS A 148 4.46 -21.15 -0.53
N SER A 149 5.34 -20.20 -0.86
CA SER A 149 6.63 -20.03 -0.18
C SER A 149 7.25 -18.65 -0.34
N ASP A 150 7.45 -17.97 0.78
CA ASP A 150 8.09 -16.65 0.86
C ASP A 150 9.64 -16.76 0.94
N GLY A 151 10.18 -17.98 1.08
CA GLY A 151 11.60 -18.22 1.36
C GLY A 151 12.54 -18.26 0.16
N PHE A 152 12.04 -18.10 -1.06
CA PHE A 152 12.85 -18.18 -2.28
C PHE A 152 13.47 -16.83 -2.69
N GLY A 153 12.83 -15.71 -2.33
CA GLY A 153 13.25 -14.36 -2.71
C GLY A 153 12.93 -13.99 -4.15
N TYR A 154 11.89 -14.61 -4.71
CA TYR A 154 11.21 -14.28 -5.96
C TYR A 154 9.78 -14.84 -5.94
N ASP A 155 8.86 -14.22 -6.68
CA ASP A 155 7.43 -14.52 -6.65
C ASP A 155 7.02 -15.56 -7.69
N ILE A 156 7.68 -15.58 -8.85
CA ILE A 156 7.28 -16.39 -10.00
C ILE A 156 8.49 -17.13 -10.57
N ALA A 157 8.34 -18.42 -10.86
CA ALA A 157 9.34 -19.20 -11.58
C ALA A 157 8.83 -19.63 -12.96
N VAL A 158 9.65 -19.39 -13.99
CA VAL A 158 9.44 -19.92 -15.34
C VAL A 158 10.46 -21.01 -15.58
N HIS A 159 9.95 -22.24 -15.66
CA HIS A 159 10.75 -23.45 -15.75
C HIS A 159 11.12 -23.75 -17.20
N SER A 160 12.35 -23.47 -17.57
CA SER A 160 12.95 -23.85 -18.85
C SER A 160 14.36 -24.39 -18.63
N ARG A 161 14.74 -25.43 -19.39
CA ARG A 161 16.08 -26.03 -19.31
C ARG A 161 17.19 -25.07 -19.71
N GLN A 162 16.94 -24.19 -20.68
CA GLN A 162 17.95 -23.31 -21.26
C GLN A 162 17.80 -21.86 -20.79
N HIS A 163 16.58 -21.43 -20.50
CA HIS A 163 16.27 -20.05 -20.15
C HIS A 163 15.39 -19.98 -18.89
N PRO A 164 15.86 -20.51 -17.74
CA PRO A 164 15.12 -20.34 -16.50
C PRO A 164 15.03 -18.86 -16.15
N LEU A 165 13.92 -18.47 -15.54
CA LEU A 165 13.67 -17.11 -15.10
C LEU A 165 12.95 -17.14 -13.75
N HIS A 166 13.48 -16.40 -12.79
CA HIS A 166 12.87 -16.20 -11.48
C HIS A 166 12.55 -14.71 -11.35
N ILE A 167 11.27 -14.39 -11.15
CA ILE A 167 10.77 -13.03 -11.24
C ILE A 167 10.34 -12.58 -9.86
N GLU A 168 10.90 -11.44 -9.44
CA GLU A 168 10.34 -10.63 -8.36
C GLU A 168 9.41 -9.57 -8.99
N ALA A 169 8.13 -9.63 -8.67
CA ALA A 169 7.09 -8.78 -9.27
C ALA A 169 6.71 -7.64 -8.33
N LYS A 170 6.86 -6.39 -8.79
CA LYS A 170 6.43 -5.20 -8.06
C LYS A 170 5.31 -4.50 -8.83
N SER A 171 4.16 -4.33 -8.18
CA SER A 171 2.93 -3.87 -8.85
C SER A 171 2.50 -2.49 -8.34
N THR A 172 1.93 -1.68 -9.22
CA THR A 172 1.43 -0.34 -8.87
C THR A 172 0.22 0.04 -9.72
N VAL A 173 -0.70 0.82 -9.14
CA VAL A 173 -1.79 1.50 -9.86
C VAL A 173 -1.47 2.98 -10.15
N ARG A 174 -0.36 3.49 -9.58
CA ARG A 174 0.05 4.90 -9.73
C ARG A 174 0.83 5.08 -11.02
N ARG A 175 0.39 5.98 -11.89
CA ARG A 175 1.05 6.29 -13.16
C ARG A 175 2.28 7.16 -12.94
N GLY A 176 3.35 6.90 -13.70
CA GLY A 176 4.56 7.73 -13.70
C GLY A 176 5.40 7.64 -12.43
N ARG A 177 5.03 6.74 -11.49
CA ARG A 177 5.78 6.49 -10.26
C ARG A 177 6.23 5.04 -10.21
N THR A 178 7.54 4.84 -10.38
CA THR A 178 8.17 3.52 -10.33
C THR A 178 9.00 3.41 -9.06
N THR A 179 8.30 3.36 -7.92
CA THR A 179 8.90 3.17 -6.60
C THR A 179 8.63 1.76 -6.13
N PHE A 180 9.64 1.08 -5.60
CA PHE A 180 9.48 -0.20 -4.93
C PHE A 180 10.34 -0.29 -3.68
N TYR A 181 10.00 -1.27 -2.84
CA TYR A 181 10.80 -1.67 -1.69
C TYR A 181 11.45 -3.01 -2.04
N LEU A 182 12.74 -3.13 -1.77
CA LEU A 182 13.53 -4.33 -1.96
C LEU A 182 13.99 -4.83 -0.59
N SER A 183 13.63 -6.06 -0.25
CA SER A 183 14.11 -6.66 0.98
C SER A 183 15.57 -7.13 0.85
N ARG A 184 16.25 -7.27 1.98
CA ARG A 184 17.60 -7.84 2.04
C ARG A 184 17.64 -9.27 1.50
N HIS A 185 16.57 -10.03 1.74
CA HIS A 185 16.42 -11.39 1.24
C HIS A 185 16.34 -11.40 -0.29
N GLU A 186 15.46 -10.60 -0.89
CA GLU A 186 15.33 -10.43 -2.35
C GLU A 186 16.66 -10.03 -2.98
N TYR A 187 17.32 -8.99 -2.44
CA TYR A 187 18.63 -8.56 -2.92
C TYR A 187 19.69 -9.67 -2.80
N GLY A 188 19.69 -10.40 -1.69
CA GLY A 188 20.58 -11.53 -1.46
C GLY A 188 20.34 -12.67 -2.46
N THR A 189 19.10 -12.93 -2.86
CA THR A 189 18.73 -13.89 -3.92
C THR A 189 19.15 -13.37 -5.28
N MET A 190 18.81 -12.13 -5.65
CA MET A 190 19.24 -11.47 -6.89
C MET A 190 20.75 -11.62 -7.12
N ARG A 191 21.57 -11.41 -6.08
CA ARG A 191 23.03 -11.50 -6.20
C ARG A 191 23.58 -12.91 -6.45
N ARG A 192 22.85 -13.95 -6.01
CA ARG A 192 23.30 -15.35 -6.11
C ARG A 192 22.67 -16.08 -7.28
N ASP A 193 21.53 -15.61 -7.74
CA ASP A 193 20.71 -16.28 -8.73
C ASP A 193 20.74 -15.52 -10.07
N PRO A 194 21.47 -16.03 -11.08
CA PRO A 194 21.53 -15.41 -12.40
C PRO A 194 20.18 -15.50 -13.15
N ALA A 195 19.25 -16.35 -12.72
CA ALA A 195 17.90 -16.41 -13.28
C ALA A 195 16.99 -15.30 -12.74
N TRP A 196 17.39 -14.59 -11.68
CA TRP A 196 16.57 -13.57 -11.05
C TRP A 196 16.41 -12.32 -11.91
N GLN A 197 15.21 -11.73 -11.92
CA GLN A 197 14.90 -10.46 -12.56
C GLN A 197 13.77 -9.73 -11.82
N LEU A 198 13.93 -8.43 -11.59
CA LEU A 198 12.85 -7.58 -11.12
C LEU A 198 11.94 -7.19 -12.29
N VAL A 199 10.63 -7.38 -12.12
CA VAL A 199 9.60 -6.99 -13.08
C VAL A 199 8.61 -6.05 -12.42
N PHE A 200 8.35 -4.92 -13.07
CA PHE A 200 7.32 -3.96 -12.71
C PHE A 200 6.05 -4.22 -13.50
N VAL A 201 4.91 -4.22 -12.81
CA VAL A 201 3.57 -4.37 -13.39
C VAL A 201 2.74 -3.13 -13.10
N GLN A 202 2.37 -2.39 -14.14
CA GLN A 202 1.45 -1.27 -14.02
C GLN A 202 0.01 -1.76 -14.23
N LEU A 203 -0.83 -1.52 -13.23
CA LEU A 203 -2.25 -1.85 -13.24
C LEU A 203 -3.13 -0.60 -13.42
N THR A 204 -4.34 -0.78 -13.94
CA THR A 204 -5.46 0.17 -13.79
C THR A 204 -6.01 0.11 -12.35
N ARG A 205 -6.93 1.03 -12.01
CA ARG A 205 -7.69 0.95 -10.75
C ARG A 205 -8.57 -0.31 -10.67
N ASP A 206 -8.97 -0.85 -11.82
CA ASP A 206 -9.72 -2.09 -11.95
C ASP A 206 -8.81 -3.34 -11.99
N LEU A 207 -7.51 -3.16 -11.72
CA LEU A 207 -6.48 -4.19 -11.64
C LEU A 207 -6.12 -4.87 -12.98
N ASP A 208 -6.42 -4.21 -14.11
CA ASP A 208 -5.99 -4.67 -15.43
C ASP A 208 -4.55 -4.25 -15.73
N VAL A 209 -3.77 -5.15 -16.34
CA VAL A 209 -2.37 -4.86 -16.73
C VAL A 209 -2.33 -3.90 -17.92
N THR A 210 -1.59 -2.81 -17.76
CA THR A 210 -1.43 -1.78 -18.81
C THR A 210 0.01 -1.65 -19.31
N ALA A 211 0.99 -1.98 -18.48
CA ALA A 211 2.39 -2.02 -18.88
C ALA A 211 3.18 -3.01 -18.03
N ILE A 212 4.21 -3.58 -18.65
CA ILE A 212 5.21 -4.42 -17.98
C ILE A 212 6.58 -3.82 -18.32
N ALA A 213 7.44 -3.74 -17.32
CA ALA A 213 8.83 -3.34 -17.49
C ALA A 213 9.72 -4.18 -16.59
N SER A 214 11.02 -4.18 -16.85
CA SER A 214 12.01 -4.84 -16.02
C SER A 214 13.12 -3.89 -15.63
N VAL A 215 13.75 -4.19 -14.49
CA VAL A 215 14.89 -3.44 -13.96
C VAL A 215 16.06 -4.40 -13.82
N SER A 216 17.24 -4.00 -14.29
CA SER A 216 18.42 -4.87 -14.27
C SER A 216 19.03 -4.93 -12.87
N ALA A 217 19.57 -6.10 -12.51
CA ALA A 217 20.36 -6.27 -11.29
C ALA A 217 21.60 -5.36 -11.28
N GLU A 218 22.16 -5.06 -12.45
CA GLU A 218 23.28 -4.13 -12.63
C GLU A 218 22.91 -2.71 -12.21
N TRP A 219 21.68 -2.27 -12.51
CA TRP A 219 21.20 -0.97 -12.05
C TRP A 219 20.90 -0.97 -10.56
N ILE A 220 20.29 -2.04 -10.02
CA ILE A 220 19.88 -2.13 -8.60
C ILE A 220 21.10 -2.17 -7.66
N SER A 221 22.12 -2.95 -8.00
CA SER A 221 23.29 -3.22 -7.14
C SER A 221 23.98 -1.98 -6.56
N PRO A 222 24.27 -0.92 -7.32
CA PRO A 222 24.87 0.30 -6.79
C PRO A 222 23.92 1.19 -5.99
N GLN A 223 22.60 0.95 -6.00
CA GLN A 223 21.62 1.82 -5.31
C GLN A 223 21.35 1.42 -3.87
N VAL A 224 21.58 0.15 -3.52
CA VAL A 224 21.21 -0.36 -2.19
C VAL A 224 22.21 0.09 -1.11
N PRO A 225 21.75 0.24 0.16
CA PRO A 225 22.65 0.57 1.26
C PRO A 225 23.75 -0.47 1.47
N GLN A 226 24.89 -0.02 1.99
CA GLN A 226 25.95 -0.89 2.50
C GLN A 226 25.90 -0.91 4.03
N ASP A 227 26.06 -2.09 4.61
CA ASP A 227 26.19 -2.23 6.05
C ASP A 227 27.52 -1.58 6.50
N LYS A 228 27.46 -0.71 7.51
CA LYS A 228 28.64 0.05 7.96
C LYS A 228 29.41 -0.59 9.12
N GLY A 229 28.81 -1.56 9.81
CA GLY A 229 29.40 -2.13 11.02
C GLY A 229 28.91 -3.55 11.32
N PRO A 230 29.51 -4.24 12.30
CA PRO A 230 29.25 -5.66 12.55
C PRO A 230 27.90 -5.95 13.23
N TYR A 231 27.26 -4.93 13.80
CA TYR A 231 26.03 -5.08 14.59
C TYR A 231 24.80 -4.43 13.96
N GLY A 232 24.96 -3.75 12.82
CA GLY A 232 23.88 -3.08 12.12
C GLY A 232 23.81 -3.59 10.69
N ARG A 233 22.60 -3.93 10.24
CA ARG A 233 22.36 -4.39 8.88
C ARG A 233 21.06 -3.79 8.35
N TRP A 234 21.03 -3.43 7.07
CA TRP A 234 19.77 -3.00 6.45
C TRP A 234 18.88 -4.21 6.15
N GLU A 235 17.57 -4.05 6.27
CA GLU A 235 16.57 -5.10 6.02
C GLU A 235 15.69 -4.79 4.81
N GLU A 236 15.39 -3.52 4.58
CA GLU A 236 14.58 -3.06 3.45
C GLU A 236 15.16 -1.74 2.92
N CYS A 237 15.07 -1.53 1.61
CA CYS A 237 15.39 -0.25 1.00
C CYS A 237 14.33 0.18 -0.01
N ARG A 238 13.98 1.47 0.01
CA ARG A 238 13.13 2.10 -1.01
C ARG A 238 14.00 2.51 -2.20
N LEU A 239 13.55 2.18 -3.39
CA LEU A 239 14.18 2.54 -4.66
C LEU A 239 13.19 3.30 -5.53
N ASP A 240 13.53 4.54 -5.89
CA ASP A 240 12.82 5.32 -6.89
C ASP A 240 13.52 5.15 -8.25
N VAL A 241 12.86 4.46 -9.19
CA VAL A 241 13.45 4.04 -10.46
C VAL A 241 13.18 5.11 -11.53
N PRO A 242 14.23 5.71 -12.13
CA PRO A 242 14.05 6.65 -13.22
C PRO A 242 13.60 5.91 -14.50
N PRO A 243 12.89 6.58 -15.43
CA PRO A 243 12.47 5.97 -16.69
C PRO A 243 13.62 5.35 -17.51
N THR A 244 14.82 5.91 -17.41
CA THR A 244 16.02 5.42 -18.11
C THR A 244 16.54 4.07 -17.62
N ALA A 245 16.13 3.63 -16.42
CA ALA A 245 16.50 2.33 -15.86
C ALA A 245 15.48 1.23 -16.19
N LEU A 246 14.34 1.59 -16.79
CA LEU A 246 13.29 0.65 -17.15
C LEU A 246 13.48 0.13 -18.56
N VAL A 247 13.42 -1.19 -18.69
CA VAL A 247 13.35 -1.87 -19.99
C VAL A 247 11.92 -2.35 -20.20
N SER A 248 11.28 -1.95 -21.30
CA SER A 248 9.92 -2.39 -21.63
C SER A 248 9.85 -3.92 -21.77
N GLY A 249 8.83 -4.53 -21.18
CA GLY A 249 8.62 -5.96 -21.15
C GLY A 249 9.66 -6.73 -20.32
N ILE A 250 9.79 -8.02 -20.64
CA ILE A 250 10.69 -8.98 -20.00
C ILE A 250 11.52 -9.66 -21.11
N PRO A 251 12.60 -9.01 -21.59
CA PRO A 251 13.37 -9.52 -22.74
C PRO A 251 13.88 -10.97 -22.57
N ARG A 252 14.12 -11.41 -21.34
CA ARG A 252 14.56 -12.77 -21.02
C ARG A 252 13.52 -13.85 -21.37
N LEU A 253 12.24 -13.49 -21.52
CA LEU A 253 11.20 -14.40 -21.98
C LEU A 253 11.21 -14.62 -23.48
N ALA A 254 11.86 -13.75 -24.29
CA ALA A 254 11.79 -13.81 -25.75
C ALA A 254 12.05 -15.21 -26.35
N PRO A 255 13.04 -16.00 -25.87
CA PRO A 255 13.28 -17.35 -26.40
C PRO A 255 12.16 -18.37 -26.09
N LEU A 256 11.28 -18.06 -25.15
CA LEU A 256 10.24 -18.96 -24.64
C LEU A 256 8.85 -18.63 -25.19
N LEU A 257 8.68 -17.48 -25.83
CA LEU A 257 7.36 -17.04 -26.29
C LEU A 257 6.94 -17.80 -27.54
N ARG A 258 5.66 -18.15 -27.59
CA ARG A 258 5.03 -18.69 -28.80
C ARG A 258 5.05 -17.62 -29.90
N PRO A 259 5.08 -18.03 -31.20
CA PRO A 259 4.96 -17.09 -32.31
C PRO A 259 3.74 -16.18 -32.16
N GLY A 260 3.94 -14.86 -32.21
CA GLY A 260 2.86 -13.86 -32.07
C GLY A 260 2.48 -13.48 -30.63
N ALA A 261 3.06 -14.10 -29.60
CA ALA A 261 2.73 -13.84 -28.20
C ALA A 261 3.52 -12.67 -27.54
N ALA A 262 4.05 -11.75 -28.34
CA ALA A 262 4.97 -10.70 -27.89
C ALA A 262 4.31 -9.68 -26.92
N GLY A 263 3.07 -9.27 -27.20
CA GLY A 263 2.22 -8.43 -26.34
C GLY A 263 2.96 -7.40 -25.47
N LEU A 264 2.58 -7.35 -24.20
CA LEU A 264 3.27 -6.55 -23.16
C LEU A 264 4.55 -7.22 -22.62
N LEU A 265 4.80 -8.48 -23.00
CA LEU A 265 5.89 -9.29 -22.46
C LEU A 265 7.23 -9.01 -23.14
N LEU A 266 7.23 -8.40 -24.33
CA LEU A 266 8.41 -7.93 -25.02
C LEU A 266 8.41 -6.40 -25.14
N PRO A 267 9.60 -5.78 -25.36
CA PRO A 267 9.66 -4.39 -25.72
C PRO A 267 8.75 -4.12 -26.93
N GLY A 268 7.92 -3.09 -26.85
CA GLY A 268 7.17 -2.63 -28.01
C GLY A 268 8.16 -2.32 -29.14
N GLN A 269 7.98 -2.96 -30.31
CA GLN A 269 8.67 -2.51 -31.50
C GLN A 269 8.06 -1.16 -31.87
N ASN A 270 8.68 -0.06 -31.44
CA ASN A 270 8.41 1.24 -32.00
C ASN A 270 8.67 1.13 -33.52
N SER A 271 7.58 1.08 -34.29
CA SER A 271 7.59 1.31 -35.73
C SER A 271 7.62 2.80 -35.99
#